data_AF-A0A315BLG3-F1
#
_entry.id   AF-A0A315BLG3-F1
#
_cell.length_a   1.000
_cell.length_b   1.000
_cell.length_c   1.000
_cell.angle_alpha   90.00
_cell.angle_beta   90.00
_cell.angle_gamma   90.00
#
_symmetry.space_group_name_H-M   'P 1'
#
loop_
_entity.id
_entity.type
_entity.pdbx_description
1 polymer ?
#
loop_
_entity_poly.entity_id
_entity_poly.type
_entity_poly.pdbx_seq_one_letter_code
_entity_poly.pdbx_strand_id
1 'polypeptide(L)'
;MKVAFKNHDRPSWFSVIVGVILMACTFLVQAKTVADAPSSSTVLVADLPREGQATYQLIRQGGPFPYEKDGVVFGNRERQLPRQERGYYREYTVKTPGSRDRGARRIVCGGQEARNPRACYYTQDHYASFREIVDKN
;
A
#
# COMPACT_ATOMS: atom_id res chain seq x y z
N MET A 1 -10.98 74.71 -30.77
CA MET A 1 -9.90 73.69 -30.74
C MET A 1 -9.39 73.55 -29.30
N LYS A 2 -9.24 72.29 -28.85
CA LYS A 2 -8.56 71.80 -27.62
C LYS A 2 -9.20 72.14 -26.26
N VAL A 3 -9.97 71.17 -25.78
CA VAL A 3 -10.12 70.81 -24.36
C VAL A 3 -8.78 70.32 -23.79
N ALA A 4 -8.48 70.67 -22.53
CA ALA A 4 -7.66 69.86 -21.62
C ALA A 4 -7.84 70.34 -20.18
N PHE A 5 -8.62 69.59 -19.40
CA PHE A 5 -8.68 69.73 -17.94
C PHE A 5 -7.35 69.27 -17.34
N LYS A 6 -6.82 70.06 -16.40
CA LYS A 6 -5.61 69.77 -15.64
C LYS A 6 -5.96 68.90 -14.44
N ASN A 7 -5.36 67.71 -14.41
CA ASN A 7 -5.48 66.72 -13.34
C ASN A 7 -4.90 67.24 -12.02
N HIS A 8 -5.58 66.92 -10.91
CA HIS A 8 -5.13 66.37 -9.63
C HIS A 8 -6.40 66.26 -8.77
N ASP A 9 -6.79 65.09 -8.27
CA ASP A 9 -6.29 64.52 -7.03
C ASP A 9 -6.68 63.05 -6.93
N ARG A 10 -5.79 62.17 -6.44
CA ARG A 10 -6.15 61.10 -5.49
C ARG A 10 -4.95 60.73 -4.60
N PRO A 11 -5.12 60.65 -3.28
CA PRO A 11 -4.03 60.47 -2.32
C PRO A 11 -3.45 59.04 -2.32
N SER A 12 -2.14 59.04 -2.05
CA SER A 12 -1.27 57.90 -1.76
C SER A 12 -1.79 57.06 -0.58
N TRP A 13 -2.45 55.94 -0.88
CA TRP A 13 -2.61 54.82 0.09
C TRP A 13 -2.69 53.47 -0.62
N PHE A 14 -3.17 53.41 -1.88
CA PHE A 14 -3.62 52.13 -2.45
C PHE A 14 -2.57 51.06 -2.80
N SER A 15 -1.26 51.30 -2.67
CA SER A 15 -0.26 50.34 -3.17
C SER A 15 0.44 49.47 -2.11
N VAL A 16 0.22 49.68 -0.80
CA VAL A 16 0.97 48.91 0.23
C VAL A 16 0.22 47.66 0.73
N ILE A 17 -1.09 47.54 0.49
CA ILE A 17 -1.90 46.45 1.10
C ILE A 17 -1.95 45.16 0.25
N VAL A 18 -1.64 45.20 -1.05
CA VAL A 18 -1.78 44.01 -1.92
C VAL A 18 -0.58 43.05 -1.84
N GLY A 19 0.59 43.50 -1.39
CA GLY A 19 1.80 42.67 -1.37
C GLY A 19 1.88 41.64 -0.22
N VAL A 20 1.19 41.87 0.90
CA VAL A 20 1.35 41.05 2.12
C VAL A 20 0.46 39.80 2.12
N ILE A 21 -0.60 39.76 1.31
CA ILE A 21 -1.60 38.67 1.35
C ILE A 21 -1.15 37.42 0.56
N LEU A 22 -0.21 37.54 -0.38
CA LEU A 22 0.27 36.39 -1.19
C LEU A 22 1.38 35.56 -0.53
N MET A 23 1.91 35.98 0.63
CA MET A 23 2.99 35.26 1.32
C MET A 23 2.51 34.36 2.49
N ALA A 24 1.21 34.38 2.81
CA ALA A 24 0.65 33.66 3.97
C ALA A 24 0.00 32.29 3.64
N CYS A 25 -0.04 31.87 2.36
CA CYS A 25 -0.83 30.70 1.95
C CYS A 25 -0.06 29.35 1.86
N THR A 26 1.23 29.29 2.24
CA THR A 26 2.01 28.05 2.10
C THR A 26 2.17 27.23 3.39
N PHE A 27 1.71 27.72 4.54
CA PHE A 27 2.01 27.08 5.84
C PHE A 27 1.02 25.99 6.32
N LEU A 28 0.03 25.59 5.51
CA LEU A 28 -0.95 24.56 5.91
C LEU A 28 -0.95 23.31 5.02
N VAL A 29 0.16 22.98 4.38
CA VAL A 29 0.36 21.62 3.89
C VAL A 29 0.75 20.76 5.10
N GLN A 30 -0.24 20.28 5.86
CA GLN A 30 -0.01 19.14 6.74
C GLN A 30 0.23 17.90 5.88
N ALA A 31 1.47 17.42 5.88
CA ALA A 31 1.77 16.06 5.42
C ALA A 31 0.98 15.09 6.30
N LYS A 32 0.07 14.31 5.69
CA LYS A 32 -0.63 13.22 6.38
C LYS A 32 0.44 12.30 6.96
N THR A 33 0.48 12.18 8.28
CA THR A 33 1.32 11.23 9.00
C THR A 33 1.19 9.86 8.35
N VAL A 34 2.32 9.20 8.12
CA VAL A 34 2.35 7.81 7.66
C VAL A 34 1.72 7.00 8.78
N ALA A 35 0.42 6.73 8.67
CA ALA A 35 -0.25 5.81 9.55
C ALA A 35 0.48 4.47 9.41
N ASP A 36 1.10 4.01 10.49
CA ASP A 36 1.55 2.62 10.61
C ASP A 36 0.36 1.74 10.24
N ALA A 37 0.62 0.75 9.39
CA ALA A 37 -0.39 -0.24 9.06
C ALA A 37 -0.90 -0.89 10.36
N PRO A 38 -2.18 -1.31 10.42
CA PRO A 38 -2.69 -2.04 11.58
C PRO A 38 -1.74 -3.20 11.88
N SER A 39 -1.38 -3.38 13.15
CA SER A 39 -0.56 -4.52 13.59
C SER A 39 -1.26 -5.80 13.18
N SER A 40 -0.79 -6.44 12.10
CA SER A 40 -1.35 -7.70 11.63
C SER A 40 -1.13 -8.76 12.70
N SER A 41 -2.20 -9.43 13.11
CA SER A 41 -2.08 -10.57 14.02
C SER A 41 -1.14 -11.63 13.42
N THR A 42 -0.43 -12.39 14.24
CA THR A 42 0.58 -13.35 13.75
C THR A 42 0.00 -14.78 13.65
N VAL A 43 0.64 -15.63 12.86
CA VAL A 43 0.38 -17.07 12.75
C VAL A 43 1.70 -17.82 12.58
N LEU A 44 1.91 -18.90 13.33
CA LEU A 44 3.06 -19.75 13.10
C LEU A 44 2.88 -20.55 11.82
N VAL A 45 3.95 -20.85 11.08
CA VAL A 45 3.87 -21.75 9.91
C VAL A 45 3.20 -23.07 10.27
N ALA A 46 3.54 -23.65 11.42
CA ALA A 46 2.95 -24.90 11.90
C ALA A 46 1.43 -24.84 12.14
N ASP A 47 0.88 -23.64 12.35
CA ASP A 47 -0.54 -23.41 12.62
C ASP A 47 -1.35 -23.08 11.35
N LEU A 48 -0.67 -22.94 10.19
CA LEU A 48 -1.36 -22.82 8.91
C LEU A 48 -2.08 -24.14 8.58
N PRO A 49 -3.17 -24.08 7.78
CA PRO A 49 -3.70 -25.29 7.14
C PRO A 49 -2.59 -26.02 6.38
N ARG A 50 -2.68 -27.36 6.25
CA ARG A 50 -1.63 -28.16 5.60
C ARG A 50 -1.30 -27.66 4.19
N GLU A 51 -2.31 -27.22 3.44
CA GLU A 51 -2.13 -26.64 2.11
C GLU A 51 -1.36 -25.31 2.17
N GLY A 52 -1.59 -24.50 3.22
CA GLY A 52 -0.86 -23.25 3.45
C GLY A 52 0.61 -23.50 3.77
N GLN A 53 0.91 -24.52 4.58
CA GLN A 53 2.28 -24.95 4.86
C GLN A 53 3.00 -25.37 3.57
N ALA A 54 2.34 -26.19 2.74
CA ALA A 54 2.89 -26.62 1.46
C ALA A 54 3.15 -25.43 0.50
N THR A 55 2.20 -24.50 0.38
CA THR A 55 2.39 -23.29 -0.43
C THR A 55 3.55 -22.43 0.11
N TYR A 56 3.68 -22.27 1.43
CA TYR A 56 4.77 -21.52 2.04
C TYR A 56 6.14 -22.14 1.68
N GLN A 57 6.27 -23.46 1.73
CA GLN A 57 7.49 -24.16 1.34
C GLN A 57 7.80 -24.00 -0.16
N LEU A 58 6.80 -24.08 -1.03
CA LEU A 58 6.99 -23.82 -2.47
C LEU A 58 7.48 -22.40 -2.74
N ILE A 59 6.96 -21.40 -2.01
CA ILE A 59 7.44 -20.01 -2.14
C ILE A 59 8.92 -19.92 -1.77
N ARG A 60 9.32 -20.58 -0.68
CA ARG A 60 10.71 -20.61 -0.22
C ARG A 60 11.66 -21.31 -1.18
N GLN A 61 11.16 -22.29 -1.92
CA GLN A 61 11.89 -23.02 -2.96
C GLN A 61 11.86 -22.32 -4.33
N GLY A 62 10.95 -21.36 -4.52
CA GLY A 62 10.77 -20.63 -5.77
C GLY A 62 9.89 -21.34 -6.81
N GLY A 63 9.01 -22.24 -6.38
CA GLY A 63 8.10 -23.00 -7.22
C GLY A 63 8.57 -24.43 -7.54
N PRO A 64 7.98 -25.12 -8.53
CA PRO A 64 6.93 -24.63 -9.44
C PRO A 64 5.60 -24.37 -8.72
N PHE A 65 4.81 -23.43 -9.26
CA PHE A 65 3.51 -23.08 -8.69
C PHE A 65 2.35 -23.68 -9.50
N PRO A 66 1.31 -24.21 -8.83
CA PRO A 66 0.25 -24.96 -9.50
C PRO A 66 -0.79 -24.08 -10.22
N TYR A 67 -0.90 -22.79 -9.87
CA TYR A 67 -1.90 -21.91 -10.48
C TYR A 67 -1.23 -20.77 -11.28
N GLU A 68 -1.84 -20.40 -12.40
CA GLU A 68 -1.33 -19.34 -13.29
C GLU A 68 -1.17 -17.96 -12.62
N LYS A 69 -1.95 -17.71 -11.57
CA LYS A 69 -1.91 -16.45 -10.82
C LYS A 69 -0.89 -16.48 -9.68
N ASP A 70 -0.21 -17.59 -9.44
CA ASP A 70 0.79 -17.66 -8.38
C ASP A 70 2.06 -16.91 -8.79
N GLY A 71 2.54 -16.03 -7.91
CA GLY A 71 3.70 -15.18 -8.14
C GLY A 71 3.40 -13.85 -8.84
N VAL A 72 2.15 -13.59 -9.23
CA VAL A 72 1.78 -12.28 -9.80
C VAL A 72 1.79 -11.19 -8.73
N VAL A 73 1.93 -9.94 -9.16
CA VAL A 73 2.00 -8.78 -8.26
C VAL A 73 0.67 -8.59 -7.52
N PHE A 74 0.74 -8.52 -6.19
CA PHE A 74 -0.36 -8.10 -5.33
C PHE A 74 -0.28 -6.58 -5.09
N GLY A 75 -1.37 -5.87 -5.39
CA GLY A 75 -1.36 -4.40 -5.40
C GLY A 75 -1.48 -3.73 -4.04
N ASN A 76 -1.92 -4.43 -2.99
CA ASN A 76 -2.20 -3.87 -1.66
C ASN A 76 -3.01 -2.54 -1.70
N ARG A 77 -4.08 -2.48 -2.51
CA ARG A 77 -4.83 -1.24 -2.77
C ARG A 77 -5.60 -0.76 -1.55
N GLU A 78 -6.12 -1.71 -0.80
CA GLU A 78 -6.87 -1.56 0.45
C GLU A 78 -5.95 -1.28 1.63
N ARG A 79 -4.62 -1.37 1.44
CA ARG A 79 -3.58 -1.05 2.43
C ARG A 79 -3.68 -1.85 3.73
N GLN A 80 -4.09 -3.12 3.62
CA GLN A 80 -4.13 -4.07 4.73
C GLN A 80 -2.73 -4.54 5.15
N LEU A 81 -1.75 -4.45 4.24
CA LEU A 81 -0.34 -4.72 4.52
C LEU A 81 0.46 -3.42 4.60
N PRO A 82 1.69 -3.42 5.17
CA PRO A 82 2.57 -2.27 5.17
C PRO A 82 2.74 -1.62 3.79
N ARG A 83 2.88 -0.29 3.76
CA ARG A 83 3.07 0.44 2.50
C ARG A 83 4.47 0.18 1.96
N GLN A 84 4.54 -0.28 0.71
CA GLN A 84 5.77 -0.61 0.00
C GLN A 84 5.65 -0.20 -1.46
N GLU A 85 6.77 -0.21 -2.18
CA GLU A 85 6.82 0.11 -3.61
C GLU A 85 6.00 -0.86 -4.46
N ARG A 86 5.57 -0.41 -5.65
CA ARG A 86 4.81 -1.26 -6.57
C ARG A 86 5.64 -2.48 -6.97
N GLY A 87 5.03 -3.66 -6.91
CA GLY A 87 5.71 -4.91 -7.23
C GLY A 87 6.39 -5.59 -6.04
N TYR A 88 6.40 -4.94 -4.86
CA TYR A 88 6.96 -5.52 -3.64
C TYR A 88 6.25 -6.80 -3.19
N TYR A 89 4.93 -6.85 -3.34
CA TYR A 89 4.10 -7.99 -2.91
C TYR A 89 3.74 -8.89 -4.08
N ARG A 90 3.74 -10.21 -3.84
CA ARG A 90 3.27 -11.25 -4.76
C ARG A 90 2.31 -12.18 -4.05
N GLU A 91 1.29 -12.65 -4.77
CA GLU A 91 0.28 -13.56 -4.22
C GLU A 91 0.46 -15.00 -4.67
N TYR A 92 0.06 -15.94 -3.82
CA TYR A 92 0.13 -17.37 -4.04
C TYR A 92 -1.14 -18.04 -3.52
N THR A 93 -1.65 -19.00 -4.28
CA THR A 93 -2.86 -19.73 -3.94
C THR A 93 -2.59 -20.74 -2.84
N VAL A 94 -3.44 -20.74 -1.82
CA VAL A 94 -3.53 -21.85 -0.87
C VAL A 94 -4.76 -22.67 -1.26
N LYS A 95 -4.54 -23.92 -1.64
CA LYS A 95 -5.62 -24.79 -2.10
C LYS A 95 -6.67 -24.94 -0.99
N THR A 96 -7.94 -24.80 -1.36
CA THR A 96 -9.06 -25.11 -0.48
C THR A 96 -9.58 -26.50 -0.85
N PRO A 97 -9.47 -27.51 0.04
CA PRO A 97 -9.96 -28.85 -0.24
C PRO A 97 -11.44 -28.84 -0.67
N GLY A 98 -11.75 -29.58 -1.72
CA GLY A 98 -13.10 -29.66 -2.29
C GLY A 98 -13.52 -28.47 -3.15
N SER A 99 -12.76 -27.37 -3.20
CA SER A 99 -13.08 -26.29 -4.14
C SER A 99 -12.79 -26.68 -5.59
N ARG A 100 -13.67 -26.24 -6.50
CA ARG A 100 -13.47 -26.34 -7.96
C ARG A 100 -12.67 -25.19 -8.54
N ASP A 101 -12.52 -24.12 -7.77
CA ASP A 101 -11.74 -22.93 -8.12
C ASP A 101 -10.52 -22.78 -7.19
N ARG A 102 -9.85 -21.62 -7.27
CA ARG A 102 -8.69 -21.30 -6.42
C ARG A 102 -9.05 -21.10 -4.93
N GLY A 103 -10.33 -21.00 -4.58
CA GLY A 103 -10.82 -20.69 -3.24
C GLY A 103 -10.46 -19.28 -2.78
N ALA A 104 -10.73 -18.98 -1.51
CA ALA A 104 -10.48 -17.66 -0.90
C ALA A 104 -9.09 -17.51 -0.25
N ARG A 105 -8.38 -18.63 -0.02
CA ARG A 105 -7.16 -18.66 0.80
C ARG A 105 -5.92 -18.29 -0.02
N ARG A 106 -5.07 -17.40 0.50
CA ARG A 106 -3.84 -16.95 -0.17
C ARG A 106 -2.70 -16.76 0.83
N ILE A 107 -1.48 -16.86 0.32
CA ILE A 107 -0.30 -16.28 0.96
C ILE A 107 0.17 -15.12 0.09
N VAL A 108 0.40 -13.97 0.70
CA VAL A 108 1.01 -12.80 0.05
C VAL A 108 2.38 -12.58 0.66
N CYS A 109 3.43 -12.64 -0.15
CA CYS A 109 4.80 -12.43 0.32
C CYS A 109 5.36 -11.13 -0.24
N GLY A 110 6.06 -10.39 0.61
CA GLY A 110 6.69 -9.13 0.29
C GLY A 110 8.21 -9.23 0.32
N GLY A 111 8.89 -8.61 -0.65
CA GLY A 111 10.35 -8.56 -0.72
C GLY A 111 10.83 -8.13 -2.11
N GLN A 112 12.07 -7.67 -2.19
CA GLN A 112 12.69 -7.33 -3.48
C GLN A 112 12.88 -8.58 -4.35
N GLU A 113 13.21 -9.71 -3.73
CA GLU A 113 13.38 -10.99 -4.40
C GLU A 113 12.21 -11.93 -4.11
N ALA A 114 11.62 -12.49 -5.16
CA ALA A 114 10.48 -13.40 -5.02
C ALA A 114 10.83 -14.70 -4.26
N ARG A 115 12.06 -15.19 -4.40
CA ARG A 115 12.55 -16.43 -3.75
C ARG A 115 13.01 -16.21 -2.31
N ASN A 116 13.21 -14.95 -1.91
CA ASN A 116 13.62 -14.59 -0.57
C ASN A 116 12.75 -13.45 -0.02
N PRO A 117 11.47 -13.72 0.24
CA PRO A 117 10.59 -12.71 0.79
C PRO A 117 11.05 -12.31 2.20
N ARG A 118 10.93 -11.02 2.52
CA ARG A 118 11.18 -10.49 3.86
C ARG A 118 10.09 -10.84 4.84
N ALA A 119 8.85 -10.87 4.39
CA ALA A 119 7.69 -11.22 5.20
C ALA A 119 6.61 -11.87 4.32
N CYS A 120 5.81 -12.75 4.91
CA CYS A 120 4.68 -13.38 4.26
C CYS A 120 3.44 -13.26 5.14
N TYR A 121 2.27 -13.16 4.50
CA TYR A 121 1.00 -12.93 5.15
C TYR A 121 -0.02 -13.92 4.65
N TYR A 122 -0.75 -14.56 5.55
CA TYR A 122 -1.83 -15.47 5.22
C TYR A 122 -3.18 -14.75 5.28
N THR A 123 -4.03 -14.98 4.28
CA THR A 123 -5.45 -14.60 4.28
C THR A 123 -6.28 -15.84 4.03
N GLN A 124 -7.37 -15.99 4.79
CA GLN A 124 -8.34 -17.06 4.62
C GLN A 124 -9.64 -16.58 3.95
N ASP A 125 -9.79 -15.28 3.79
CA ASP A 125 -11.04 -14.56 3.50
C ASP A 125 -10.89 -13.64 2.28
N HIS A 126 -10.08 -14.07 1.30
CA HIS A 126 -9.91 -13.37 0.03
C HIS A 126 -9.47 -11.91 0.20
N TYR A 127 -8.37 -11.72 0.94
CA TYR A 127 -7.71 -10.44 1.23
C TYR A 127 -8.47 -9.47 2.15
N ALA A 128 -9.57 -9.91 2.78
CA ALA A 128 -10.30 -9.07 3.72
C ALA A 128 -9.55 -8.87 5.05
N SER A 129 -8.77 -9.87 5.49
CA SER A 129 -7.85 -9.76 6.63
C SER A 129 -6.56 -10.55 6.40
N PHE A 130 -5.51 -10.18 7.14
CA PHE A 130 -4.20 -10.80 7.04
C PHE A 130 -3.62 -11.14 8.40
N ARG A 131 -2.87 -12.24 8.42
CA ARG A 131 -2.02 -12.64 9.53
C ARG A 131 -0.58 -12.79 9.06
N GLU A 132 0.37 -12.16 9.74
CA GLU A 132 1.78 -12.32 9.42
C GLU A 132 2.25 -13.73 9.80
N ILE A 133 2.87 -14.41 8.84
CA ILE A 133 3.41 -15.75 9.00
C ILE A 133 4.80 -15.63 9.63
N VAL A 134 4.97 -16.24 10.79
CA VAL A 134 6.22 -16.25 11.54
C VAL A 134 6.71 -17.69 11.73
N ASP A 135 8.02 -17.89 11.67
CA ASP A 135 8.64 -19.16 12.04
C ASP A 135 8.97 -19.16 13.53
N LYS A 136 8.89 -20.34 14.17
CA LYS A 136 9.52 -20.50 15.50
C LYS A 136 11.02 -20.43 15.28
N ASN A 137 11.63 -19.33 15.69
CA ASN A 137 13.07 -19.18 15.74
C ASN A 137 13.72 -20.21 16.66
#